data_AF-A0A246PZK3-F1
#
_entry.id   AF-A0A246PZK3-F1
#
_cell.length_a   1.000
_cell.length_b   1.000
_cell.length_c   1.000
_cell.angle_alpha   90.00
_cell.angle_beta   90.00
_cell.angle_gamma   90.00
#
_symmetry.space_group_name_H-M   'P 1'
#
loop_
_entity.id
_entity.type
_entity.pdbx_description
1 polymer ?
#
loop_
_entity_poly.entity_id
_entity_poly.type
_entity_poly.pdbx_seq_one_letter_code
_entity_poly.pdbx_strand_id
1 'polypeptide(L)' 'MNKITTRLWDSASHLRTEEEMAAYLEAALENREDDSKYLIHALDVIARAREKNQPAAGKMR' A
#
# COMPACT_ATOMS: atom_id res chain seq x y z
N MET A 1 1.70 36.03 -1.72
CA MET A 1 1.30 34.67 -2.13
C MET A 1 1.56 33.72 -0.98
N ASN A 2 0.50 33.18 -0.34
CA ASN A 2 0.68 32.14 0.67
C ASN A 2 1.08 30.83 -0.04
N LYS A 3 2.18 30.23 0.40
CA LYS A 3 2.63 28.94 -0.12
C LYS A 3 1.76 27.83 0.48
N ILE A 4 1.29 26.92 -0.37
CA ILE A 4 0.57 25.72 0.06
C ILE A 4 1.61 24.69 0.50
N THR A 5 1.46 24.19 1.73
CA THR A 5 2.30 23.11 2.25
C THR A 5 1.79 21.78 1.69
N THR A 6 2.59 21.14 0.85
CA THR A 6 2.31 19.79 0.35
C THR A 6 3.08 18.73 1.15
N ARG A 7 2.64 17.48 1.04
CA ARG A 7 3.32 16.31 1.63
C ARG A 7 3.63 15.30 0.53
N LEU A 8 4.66 14.49 0.75
CA LEU A 8 4.97 13.35 -0.12
C LEU A 8 3.82 12.35 -0.09
N TRP A 9 3.40 11.90 -1.27
CA TRP A 9 2.35 10.91 -1.42
C TRP A 9 2.88 9.52 -1.08
N ASP A 10 2.12 8.76 -0.29
CA ASP A 10 2.46 7.38 0.10
C ASP A 10 1.23 6.48 -0.11
N SER A 11 1.23 5.68 -1.17
CA SER A 11 0.11 4.79 -1.50
C SER A 11 -0.23 3.83 -0.37
N ALA A 12 0.76 3.37 0.40
CA ALA A 12 0.55 2.45 1.53
C ALA A 12 -0.30 3.07 2.64
N SER A 13 -0.34 4.40 2.75
CA SER A 13 -1.16 5.11 3.75
C SER A 13 -2.65 5.15 3.41
N HIS A 14 -3.01 4.77 2.18
CA HIS A 14 -4.38 4.73 1.67
C HIS A 14 -4.99 3.32 1.65
N LEU A 15 -4.17 2.27 1.77
CA LEU A 15 -4.64 0.89 1.83
C LEU A 15 -4.84 0.52 3.31
N ARG A 16 -6.05 0.69 3.84
CA ARG A 16 -6.40 0.46 5.25
C ARG A 16 -7.07 -0.88 5.51
N THR A 17 -7.78 -1.39 4.51
CA THR A 17 -8.49 -2.67 4.62
C THR A 17 -7.92 -3.72 3.68
N GLU A 18 -8.28 -4.99 3.92
CA GLU A 18 -7.86 -6.08 3.05
C GLU A 18 -8.47 -5.95 1.64
N GLU A 19 -9.68 -5.42 1.54
CA GLU A 19 -10.36 -5.16 0.27
C GLU A 19 -9.64 -4.09 -0.55
N GLU A 20 -9.17 -3.01 0.08
CA GLU A 20 -8.38 -1.97 -0.59
C GLU A 20 -7.04 -2.52 -1.09
N MET A 21 -6.38 -3.37 -0.30
CA MET A 21 -5.14 -4.03 -0.71
C MET A 21 -5.34 -5.00 -1.87
N ALA A 22 -6.45 -5.75 -1.86
CA ALA A 22 -6.82 -6.65 -2.96
C ALA A 22 -7.12 -5.89 -4.25
N ALA A 23 -7.95 -4.83 -4.18
CA ALA A 23 -8.25 -3.99 -5.33
C ALA A 23 -6.99 -3.33 -5.92
N TYR A 24 -6.03 -2.93 -5.06
CA TYR A 24 -4.75 -2.40 -5.52
C TYR A 24 -3.88 -3.46 -6.23
N LEU A 25 -3.87 -4.70 -5.75
CA LEU A 25 -3.15 -5.80 -6.39
C LEU A 25 -3.78 -6.17 -7.73
N GLU A 26 -5.11 -6.27 -7.81
CA GLU A 26 -5.83 -6.53 -9.06
C GLU A 26 -5.54 -5.45 -10.09
N ALA A 27 -5.65 -4.17 -9.70
CA ALA A 27 -5.28 -3.06 -10.57
C ALA A 27 -3.80 -3.15 -11.01
N ALA A 28 -2.90 -3.60 -10.13
CA ALA A 28 -1.49 -3.75 -10.49
C ALA A 28 -1.26 -4.86 -11.54
N LEU A 29 -1.98 -5.97 -11.44
CA LEU A 29 -1.94 -7.08 -12.39
C LEU A 29 -2.54 -6.70 -13.75
N GLU A 30 -3.68 -6.01 -13.75
CA GLU A 30 -4.34 -5.57 -14.99
C GLU A 30 -3.52 -4.53 -15.76
N ASN A 31 -2.82 -3.64 -15.05
CA ASN A 31 -2.12 -2.54 -15.69
C ASN A 31 -0.85 -2.98 -16.42
N ARG A 32 -0.12 -3.99 -15.92
CA ARG A 32 1.16 -4.45 -16.51
C ARG A 32 1.48 -5.91 -16.19
N GLU A 33 0.98 -6.82 -17.02
CA GLU A 33 1.29 -8.26 -16.91
C GLU A 33 2.79 -8.60 -17.08
N ASP A 34 3.58 -7.73 -17.74
CA ASP A 34 5.00 -8.00 -18.09
C ASP A 34 6.01 -7.11 -17.32
N ASP A 35 5.58 -6.44 -16.25
CA ASP A 35 6.49 -5.63 -15.42
C ASP A 35 6.63 -6.22 -14.01
N SER A 36 7.54 -7.18 -13.89
CA SER A 36 7.83 -7.81 -12.59
C SER A 36 8.32 -6.79 -11.54
N LYS A 37 8.99 -5.69 -11.94
CA LYS A 37 9.45 -4.66 -11.00
C LYS A 37 8.27 -3.88 -10.43
N TYR A 38 7.28 -3.59 -11.27
CA TYR A 38 6.05 -2.95 -10.84
C TYR A 38 5.26 -3.82 -9.87
N LEU A 39 5.12 -5.13 -10.16
CA LEU A 39 4.45 -6.06 -9.25
C LEU A 39 5.18 -6.19 -7.91
N ILE A 40 6.51 -6.29 -7.90
CA ILE A 40 7.32 -6.32 -6.66
C ILE A 40 7.09 -5.04 -5.86
N HIS A 41 7.05 -3.87 -6.52
CA HIS A 41 6.77 -2.61 -5.84
C HIS A 41 5.35 -2.56 -5.25
N ALA A 42 4.35 -3.03 -5.99
CA ALA A 42 2.97 -3.08 -5.50
C ALA A 42 2.84 -3.99 -4.27
N LEU A 43 3.53 -5.14 -4.28
CA LEU A 43 3.57 -6.06 -3.14
C LEU A 43 4.28 -5.44 -1.92
N ASP A 44 5.36 -4.68 -2.11
CA ASP A 44 6.04 -3.94 -1.02
C ASP A 44 5.10 -2.89 -0.39
N VAL A 45 4.35 -2.16 -1.20
CA VAL A 45 3.32 -1.20 -0.73
C VAL A 45 2.25 -1.90 0.10
N ILE A 46 1.74 -3.04 -0.37
CA ILE A 46 0.75 -3.84 0.36
C ILE A 46 1.32 -4.38 1.67
N ALA A 47 2.57 -4.87 1.67
CA ALA A 47 3.22 -5.37 2.88
C ALA A 47 3.33 -4.28 3.97
N ARG A 48 3.75 -3.06 3.58
CA ARG A 48 3.85 -1.91 4.48
C ARG A 48 2.48 -1.43 4.97
N ALA A 49 1.47 -1.46 4.10
CA ALA A 49 0.09 -1.16 4.48
C ALA A 49 -0.43 -2.17 5.51
N ARG A 50 -0.20 -3.46 5.27
CA ARG A 50 -0.61 -4.54 6.17
C ARG A 50 0.03 -4.40 7.55
N GLU A 51 1.33 -4.11 7.64
CA GLU A 51 2.00 -3.86 8.94
C GLU A 51 1.34 -2.72 9.72
N LYS A 52 0.97 -1.63 9.03
CA LYS A 52 0.31 -0.47 9.66
C LYS A 52 -1.11 -0.78 10.15
N ASN A 53 -1.83 -1.66 9.47
CA ASN A 53 -3.24 -1.98 9.78
C ASN A 53 -3.40 -3.25 10.61
N GLN A 54 -2.36 -4.07 10.75
CA GLN A 54 -2.44 -5.27 11.54
C GLN A 54 -2.63 -4.90 13.01
N PRO A 55 -3.73 -5.31 13.66
CA PRO A 55 -3.84 -5.17 15.10
C PRO A 55 -2.69 -5.96 15.69
N ALA A 56 -1.83 -5.31 16.48
CA ALA A 56 -0.70 -5.95 17.14
C ALA A 56 -1.21 -7.16 17.92
N ALA A 57 -1.17 -8.34 17.31
CA ALA A 57 -1.55 -9.57 17.95
C ALA A 57 -0.59 -9.72 19.13
N GLY A 58 -1.18 -9.75 20.32
CA GLY A 58 -0.51 -9.45 21.57
C GLY A 58 0.88 -10.08 21.68
N LYS A 59 1.84 -9.25 22.10
CA LYS A 59 2.93 -9.72 22.96
C LYS A 59 2.26 -10.27 24.21
N MET A 60 1.78 -11.52 24.15
CA MET A 60 1.38 -12.27 25.33
C MET A 60 2.68 -12.52 26.09
N ARG A 61 2.84 -11.73 27.16
CA ARG A 61 3.92 -11.86 28.14
C ARG A 61 3.90 -13.25 28.76
#